data_AF-A0A1M7CIK3-F1
#
_entry.id   AF-A0A1M7CIK3-F1
#
_cell.length_a   1.000
_cell.length_b   1.000
_cell.length_c   1.000
_cell.angle_alpha   90.00
_cell.angle_beta   90.00
_cell.angle_gamma   90.00
#
_symmetry.space_group_name_H-M   'P 1'
#
loop_
_entity.id
_entity.type
_entity.pdbx_description
1 polymer ?
#
loop_
_entity_poly.entity_id
_entity_poly.type
_entity_poly.pdbx_seq_one_letter_code
_entity_poly.pdbx_strand_id
1 'polypeptide(L)'
;MTELYNKLELYFNFDKKDLVMQSLFKSIVLLFGGALLGALITDFEISKATFMILLLFLFLLTIYIYLEYKFLINQKNFPISILEHLTAKEDLEVLTKHHNRQKKVFEFIDHSIMSLNTNTCPVSYDAIDDAICREDLKESLSNILNDFINRTNYFLEVDKLNFTNGVYLNDILTFTENNPSESVQNFNFKDDLNFSKYFGDFEYDFNSKEKEFKFHLISAISESILFSKYICKQLRLNDKDYSIVISPIPNICDSCPPRGVIYAIYEGTENCNCDSNKILEIHCRLLTNWISKYEDCLYNDKLKELGNSVQKSNSEHQHKKTNITENPEN
;
A
#
# COMPACT_ATOMS: atom_id res chain seq x y z
N MET A 1 -4.63 25.31 -17.36
CA MET A 1 -4.24 24.72 -18.66
C MET A 1 -4.10 25.80 -19.72
N THR A 2 -5.13 26.61 -19.96
CA THR A 2 -5.13 27.72 -20.94
C THR A 2 -3.98 28.72 -20.77
N GLU A 3 -3.59 29.07 -19.54
CA GLU A 3 -2.48 30.00 -19.32
C GLU A 3 -1.10 29.40 -19.67
N LEU A 4 -0.90 28.11 -19.41
CA LEU A 4 0.36 27.40 -19.72
C LEU A 4 0.48 27.16 -21.23
N TYR A 5 -0.61 26.76 -21.88
CA TYR A 5 -0.67 26.65 -23.34
C TYR A 5 -0.42 28.00 -24.02
N ASN A 6 -1.00 29.09 -23.51
CA ASN A 6 -0.74 30.42 -24.03
C ASN A 6 0.72 30.84 -23.83
N LYS A 7 1.35 30.52 -22.68
CA LYS A 7 2.79 30.81 -22.46
C LYS A 7 3.68 29.97 -23.38
N LEU A 8 3.38 28.69 -23.58
CA LEU A 8 4.07 27.80 -24.53
C LEU A 8 3.91 28.28 -25.97
N GLU A 9 2.70 28.61 -26.39
CA GLU A 9 2.37 29.07 -27.72
C GLU A 9 3.00 30.43 -28.02
N LEU A 10 2.96 31.37 -27.07
CA LEU A 10 3.63 32.66 -27.19
C LEU A 10 5.14 32.49 -27.28
N TYR A 11 5.75 31.64 -26.44
CA TYR A 11 7.18 31.37 -26.48
C TYR A 11 7.60 30.76 -27.83
N PHE A 12 6.94 29.70 -28.28
CA PHE A 12 7.26 29.05 -29.56
C PHE A 12 7.00 29.94 -30.78
N ASN A 13 5.95 30.75 -30.78
CA ASN A 13 5.64 31.64 -31.90
C ASN A 13 6.52 32.90 -31.93
N PHE A 14 6.85 33.47 -30.77
CA PHE A 14 7.70 34.65 -30.67
C PHE A 14 9.15 34.32 -30.98
N ASP A 15 9.70 33.26 -30.39
CA ASP A 15 11.09 32.87 -30.63
C ASP A 15 11.30 32.41 -32.08
N LYS A 16 10.35 31.68 -32.67
CA LYS A 16 10.48 31.26 -34.08
C LYS A 16 10.50 32.45 -35.04
N LYS A 17 9.74 33.52 -34.76
CA LYS A 17 9.77 34.75 -35.57
C LYS A 17 11.05 35.54 -35.34
N ASP A 18 11.50 35.70 -34.11
CA ASP A 18 12.73 36.46 -33.80
C ASP A 18 13.99 35.73 -34.29
N LEU A 19 14.04 34.40 -34.22
CA LEU A 19 15.11 33.58 -34.78
C LEU A 19 15.19 33.69 -36.30
N VAL A 20 14.05 33.69 -37.00
CA VAL A 20 14.00 33.87 -38.46
C VAL A 20 14.49 35.27 -38.85
N MET A 21 14.07 36.31 -38.12
CA MET A 21 14.52 37.68 -38.38
C MET A 21 16.01 37.87 -38.07
N GLN A 22 16.52 37.33 -36.97
CA GLN A 22 17.95 37.35 -36.65
C GLN A 22 18.78 36.58 -37.69
N SER A 23 18.29 35.44 -38.18
CA SER A 23 18.95 34.67 -39.23
C SER A 23 19.05 35.45 -40.54
N LEU A 24 17.94 36.09 -40.97
CA LEU A 24 17.94 36.95 -42.15
C LEU A 24 18.92 38.13 -42.01
N PHE A 25 18.94 38.78 -40.84
CA PHE A 25 19.84 39.89 -40.58
C PHE A 25 21.31 39.45 -40.56
N LYS A 26 21.60 38.29 -39.98
CA LYS A 26 22.94 37.66 -40.01
C LYS A 26 23.40 37.40 -41.45
N SER A 27 22.53 36.86 -42.30
CA SER A 27 22.83 36.63 -43.72
C SER A 27 23.14 37.93 -44.47
N ILE A 28 22.39 39.01 -44.20
CA ILE A 28 22.65 40.33 -44.79
C ILE A 28 24.03 40.85 -44.35
N VAL A 29 24.34 40.82 -43.05
CA VAL A 29 25.63 41.25 -42.51
C VAL A 29 26.79 40.45 -43.11
N LEU A 30 26.61 39.13 -43.29
CA LEU A 30 27.63 38.25 -43.86
C LEU A 30 27.87 38.53 -45.35
N LEU A 31 26.81 38.82 -46.13
CA LEU A 31 26.92 39.20 -47.54
C LEU A 31 27.67 40.53 -47.71
N PHE A 32 27.33 41.55 -46.92
CA PHE A 32 28.02 42.84 -46.95
C PHE A 32 29.48 42.73 -46.47
N GLY A 33 29.72 41.97 -45.39
CA GLY A 33 31.07 41.70 -44.91
C GLY A 33 31.94 40.96 -45.93
N GLY A 34 31.37 39.96 -46.62
CA GLY A 34 32.05 39.23 -47.69
C GLY A 34 32.38 40.10 -48.91
N ALA A 35 31.45 40.98 -49.31
CA ALA A 35 31.69 41.94 -50.39
C ALA A 35 32.84 42.92 -50.06
N LEU A 36 32.88 43.43 -48.81
CA LEU A 36 33.94 44.32 -48.34
C LEU A 36 35.30 43.61 -48.22
N LEU A 37 35.31 42.34 -47.79
CA LEU A 37 36.52 41.52 -47.78
C LEU A 37 37.05 41.31 -49.20
N GLY A 38 36.16 41.01 -50.16
CA GLY A 38 36.52 40.86 -51.57
C GLY A 38 37.12 42.13 -52.19
N ALA A 39 36.54 43.30 -51.87
CA ALA A 39 37.08 44.60 -52.27
C ALA A 39 38.45 44.89 -51.64
N LEU A 40 38.64 44.53 -50.36
CA LEU A 40 39.94 44.66 -49.69
C LEU A 40 41.03 43.79 -50.34
N ILE A 41 40.70 42.56 -50.77
CA ILE A 41 41.66 41.64 -51.37
C ILE A 41 42.06 42.08 -52.79
N THR A 42 41.16 42.72 -53.53
CA THR A 42 41.39 43.11 -54.94
C THR A 42 42.13 44.43 -55.09
N ASP A 43 41.85 45.43 -54.25
CA ASP A 43 42.44 46.78 -54.31
C ASP A 43 43.38 47.06 -53.11
N PHE A 44 44.38 46.21 -52.85
CA PHE A 44 45.28 46.37 -51.70
C PHE A 44 46.37 47.44 -51.93
N GLU A 45 45.95 48.68 -52.20
CA GLU A 45 46.81 49.87 -52.10
C GLU A 45 46.49 50.61 -50.80
N ILE A 46 47.54 50.98 -50.04
CA ILE A 46 47.40 51.69 -48.77
C ILE A 46 46.97 53.13 -49.07
N SER A 47 45.66 53.35 -49.06
CA SER A 47 45.00 54.63 -49.29
C SER A 47 44.02 54.92 -48.15
N LYS A 48 43.56 56.18 -48.04
CA LYS A 48 42.51 56.53 -47.07
C LYS A 48 41.21 55.72 -47.28
N ALA A 49 40.94 55.29 -48.51
CA ALA A 49 39.75 54.52 -48.84
C ALA A 49 39.83 53.07 -48.30
N THR A 50 40.98 52.40 -48.45
CA THR A 50 41.17 51.04 -47.94
C THR A 50 41.14 50.98 -46.41
N PHE A 51 41.65 52.02 -45.72
CA PHE A 51 41.52 52.13 -44.25
C PHE A 51 40.05 52.25 -43.79
N MET A 52 39.21 53.01 -44.51
CA MET A 52 37.78 53.14 -44.20
C MET A 52 37.03 51.83 -44.43
N ILE A 53 37.37 51.08 -45.50
CA ILE A 53 36.78 49.76 -45.79
C ILE A 53 37.15 48.75 -44.69
N LEU A 54 38.40 48.74 -44.22
CA LEU A 54 38.86 47.90 -43.10
C LEU A 54 38.08 48.19 -41.81
N LEU A 55 37.86 49.46 -41.49
CA LEU A 55 37.12 49.87 -40.29
C LEU A 55 35.64 49.45 -40.37
N LEU A 56 35.01 49.59 -41.54
CA LEU A 56 33.64 49.14 -41.78
C LEU A 56 33.52 47.60 -41.68
N PHE A 57 34.50 46.86 -42.18
CA PHE A 57 34.55 45.41 -42.06
C PHE A 57 34.68 44.95 -40.61
N LEU A 58 35.57 45.56 -39.83
CA LEU A 58 35.71 45.28 -38.39
C LEU A 58 34.42 45.56 -37.61
N PHE A 59 33.70 46.62 -37.97
CA PHE A 59 32.40 46.95 -37.37
C PHE A 59 31.31 45.91 -37.71
N LEU A 60 31.25 45.41 -38.94
CA LEU A 60 30.31 44.34 -39.31
C LEU A 60 30.66 43.02 -38.62
N LEU A 61 31.94 42.73 -38.41
CA LEU A 61 32.39 41.53 -37.72
C LEU A 61 32.01 41.54 -36.23
N THR A 62 32.10 42.69 -35.55
CA THR A 62 31.66 42.81 -34.15
C THR A 62 30.14 42.69 -34.02
N ILE A 63 29.37 43.26 -34.94
CA ILE A 63 27.91 43.06 -35.01
C ILE A 63 27.57 41.58 -35.21
N TYR A 64 28.29 40.88 -36.11
CA TYR A 64 28.08 39.47 -36.34
C TYR A 64 28.33 38.62 -35.09
N ILE A 65 29.45 38.85 -34.41
CA ILE A 65 29.79 38.13 -33.16
C ILE A 65 28.72 38.40 -32.08
N TYR A 66 28.25 39.64 -31.96
CA TYR A 66 27.19 40.00 -31.02
C TYR A 66 25.87 39.26 -31.31
N LEU A 67 25.47 39.20 -32.58
CA LEU A 67 24.26 38.46 -32.99
C LEU A 67 24.40 36.96 -32.72
N GLU A 68 25.56 36.37 -32.97
CA GLU A 68 25.80 34.95 -32.71
C GLU A 68 25.80 34.63 -31.21
N TYR A 69 26.39 35.51 -30.40
CA TYR A 69 26.35 35.38 -28.95
C TYR A 69 24.90 35.41 -28.41
N LYS A 70 24.08 36.35 -28.90
CA LYS A 70 22.67 36.46 -28.52
C LYS A 70 21.87 35.22 -28.97
N PHE A 71 22.12 34.73 -30.17
CA PHE A 71 21.48 33.53 -30.70
C PHE A 71 21.80 32.29 -29.85
N LEU A 72 23.07 32.10 -29.48
CA LEU A 72 23.51 30.98 -28.65
C LEU A 72 22.90 31.03 -27.24
N ILE A 73 22.78 32.22 -26.64
CA ILE A 73 22.09 32.38 -25.34
C ILE A 73 20.62 31.96 -25.46
N ASN A 74 19.93 32.42 -26.50
CA ASN A 74 18.53 32.10 -26.70
C ASN A 74 18.31 30.60 -26.94
N GLN A 75 19.20 29.92 -27.68
CA GLN A 75 19.13 28.47 -27.87
C GLN A 75 19.49 27.67 -26.61
N LYS A 76 20.45 28.15 -25.81
CA LYS A 76 20.89 27.47 -24.59
C LYS A 76 19.83 27.56 -23.48
N ASN A 77 19.04 28.63 -23.48
CA ASN A 77 17.90 28.80 -22.61
C ASN A 77 16.64 28.12 -23.20
N PHE A 78 16.75 26.87 -23.65
CA PHE A 78 15.57 26.00 -23.68
C PHE A 78 14.91 26.09 -22.29
N PRO A 79 13.59 26.30 -22.17
CA PRO A 79 13.01 26.79 -20.93
C PRO A 79 12.96 25.66 -19.92
N ILE A 80 14.08 25.46 -19.22
CA ILE A 80 14.23 24.58 -18.07
C ILE A 80 13.11 24.87 -17.06
N SER A 81 12.71 26.13 -16.92
CA SER A 81 11.58 26.54 -16.08
C SER A 81 10.23 25.94 -16.49
N ILE A 82 9.98 25.71 -17.77
CA ILE A 82 8.75 25.05 -18.24
C ILE A 82 8.83 23.56 -17.97
N LEU A 83 10.00 22.96 -18.18
CA LEU A 83 10.21 21.55 -17.85
C LEU A 83 10.07 21.31 -16.34
N GLU A 84 10.70 22.14 -15.51
CA GLU A 84 10.59 22.13 -14.05
C GLU A 84 9.15 22.32 -13.58
N HIS A 85 8.38 23.21 -14.22
CA HIS A 85 6.97 23.40 -13.88
C HIS A 85 6.13 22.19 -14.29
N LEU A 86 6.43 21.54 -15.43
CA LEU A 86 5.72 20.33 -15.86
C LEU A 86 6.02 19.16 -14.92
N THR A 87 7.30 18.94 -14.59
CA THR A 87 7.70 17.89 -13.64
C THR A 87 7.12 18.14 -12.25
N ALA A 88 7.21 19.37 -11.73
CA ALA A 88 6.65 19.70 -10.42
C ALA A 88 5.13 19.51 -10.36
N LYS A 89 4.43 19.74 -11.48
CA LYS A 89 2.98 19.51 -11.54
C LYS A 89 2.64 18.02 -11.62
N GLU A 90 3.38 17.26 -12.41
CA GLU A 90 3.24 15.79 -12.47
C GLU A 90 3.51 15.16 -11.10
N ASP A 91 4.61 15.57 -10.45
CA ASP A 91 4.96 15.17 -9.09
C ASP A 91 3.86 15.54 -8.10
N LEU A 92 3.29 16.73 -8.20
CA LEU A 92 2.19 17.17 -7.35
C LEU A 92 0.94 16.29 -7.54
N GLU A 93 0.58 15.94 -8.78
CA GLU A 93 -0.56 15.08 -9.07
C GLU A 93 -0.36 13.67 -8.49
N VAL A 94 0.83 13.09 -8.64
CA VAL A 94 1.22 11.80 -8.07
C VAL A 94 1.17 11.84 -6.54
N LEU A 95 1.82 12.83 -5.92
CA LEU A 95 1.85 13.01 -4.47
C LEU A 95 0.45 13.24 -3.89
N THR A 96 -0.39 14.02 -4.58
CA THR A 96 -1.78 14.27 -4.16
C THR A 96 -2.60 12.99 -4.21
N LYS A 97 -2.42 12.14 -5.24
CA LYS A 97 -3.08 10.83 -5.33
C LYS A 97 -2.68 9.93 -4.17
N HIS A 98 -1.39 9.81 -3.87
CA HIS A 98 -0.90 9.02 -2.74
C HIS A 98 -1.43 9.56 -1.40
N HIS A 99 -1.40 10.87 -1.19
CA HIS A 99 -1.91 11.51 0.02
C HIS A 99 -3.40 11.25 0.24
N ASN A 100 -4.21 11.40 -0.81
CA ASN A 100 -5.65 11.13 -0.75
C ASN A 100 -5.96 9.65 -0.46
N ARG A 101 -5.17 8.72 -1.02
CA ARG A 101 -5.30 7.29 -0.69
C ARG A 101 -4.98 7.06 0.79
N GLN A 102 -3.86 7.59 1.26
CA GLN A 102 -3.41 7.43 2.64
C GLN A 102 -4.44 7.97 3.64
N LYS A 103 -5.05 9.13 3.37
CA LYS A 103 -6.12 9.69 4.18
C LYS A 103 -7.31 8.73 4.30
N LYS A 104 -7.78 8.16 3.19
CA LYS A 104 -8.87 7.17 3.20
C LYS A 104 -8.51 5.90 3.96
N VAL A 105 -7.27 5.42 3.82
CA VAL A 105 -6.78 4.25 4.56
C VAL A 105 -6.82 4.52 6.07
N PHE A 106 -6.44 5.71 6.52
CA PHE A 106 -6.54 6.08 7.93
C PHE A 106 -8.00 6.15 8.41
N GLU A 107 -8.91 6.71 7.60
CA GLU A 107 -10.35 6.71 7.93
C GLU A 107 -10.88 5.26 8.11
N PHE A 108 -10.45 4.30 7.29
CA PHE A 108 -10.83 2.88 7.43
C PHE A 108 -10.20 2.20 8.65
N ILE A 109 -8.98 2.59 9.01
CA ILE A 109 -8.33 2.12 10.23
C ILE A 109 -9.11 2.63 11.45
N ASP A 110 -9.53 3.89 11.46
CA ASP A 110 -10.34 4.47 12.54
C ASP A 110 -11.67 3.71 12.70
N HIS A 111 -12.33 3.33 11.60
CA HIS A 111 -13.52 2.48 11.66
C HIS A 111 -13.23 1.11 12.26
N SER A 112 -12.11 0.49 11.90
CA SER A 112 -11.68 -0.80 12.46
C SER A 112 -11.41 -0.69 13.96
N ILE A 113 -10.83 0.44 14.41
CA ILE A 113 -10.61 0.75 15.83
C ILE A 113 -11.95 0.95 16.55
N MET A 114 -12.90 1.68 15.94
CA MET A 114 -14.23 1.87 16.51
C MET A 114 -14.95 0.53 16.68
N SER A 115 -14.91 -0.32 15.66
CA SER A 115 -15.48 -1.69 15.68
C SER A 115 -14.83 -2.56 16.76
N LEU A 116 -13.50 -2.50 16.89
CA LEU A 116 -12.78 -3.16 17.97
C LEU A 116 -13.26 -2.69 19.35
N ASN A 117 -13.43 -1.37 19.54
CA ASN A 117 -13.85 -0.82 20.83
C ASN A 117 -15.30 -1.21 21.17
N THR A 118 -16.21 -1.21 20.20
CA THR A 118 -17.60 -1.65 20.43
C THR A 118 -17.66 -3.13 20.79
N ASN A 119 -16.85 -3.97 20.12
CA ASN A 119 -16.82 -5.41 20.35
C ASN A 119 -16.04 -5.81 21.58
N THR A 120 -15.21 -4.93 22.15
CA THR A 120 -14.32 -5.30 23.27
C THR A 120 -14.52 -4.52 24.57
N CYS A 121 -15.34 -3.48 24.54
CA CYS A 121 -15.68 -2.65 25.70
C CYS A 121 -17.15 -2.17 25.59
N PRO A 122 -18.18 -3.00 25.85
CA PRO A 122 -19.54 -2.51 25.93
C PRO A 122 -19.69 -1.59 27.16
N VAL A 123 -20.01 -0.31 26.96
CA VAL A 123 -20.21 0.68 28.04
C VAL A 123 -21.59 0.50 28.72
N SER A 124 -22.11 -0.73 28.76
CA SER A 124 -23.34 -1.06 29.49
C SER A 124 -22.98 -1.54 30.89
N TYR A 125 -23.42 -0.78 31.91
CA TYR A 125 -23.14 -1.06 33.32
C TYR A 125 -23.87 -2.28 33.89
N ASP A 126 -24.79 -2.88 33.14
CA ASP A 126 -25.56 -4.04 33.57
C ASP A 126 -25.42 -5.16 32.53
N ALA A 127 -24.58 -6.13 32.89
CA ALA A 127 -24.27 -7.37 32.16
C ALA A 127 -23.30 -7.25 30.97
N ILE A 128 -22.59 -8.38 30.77
CA ILE A 128 -21.96 -8.84 29.52
C ILE A 128 -20.42 -8.64 29.43
N ASP A 129 -19.66 -9.24 30.35
CA ASP A 129 -18.30 -9.72 30.02
C ASP A 129 -18.37 -10.99 29.13
N ASP A 130 -19.52 -11.65 29.07
CA ASP A 130 -19.70 -12.95 28.41
C ASP A 130 -20.13 -12.86 26.91
N ALA A 131 -20.33 -11.68 26.28
CA ALA A 131 -20.79 -11.64 24.86
C ALA A 131 -19.70 -11.97 23.86
N ILE A 132 -18.49 -11.46 24.07
CA ILE A 132 -17.38 -11.57 23.09
C ILE A 132 -17.07 -13.04 22.80
N CYS A 133 -17.16 -13.88 23.83
CA CYS A 133 -16.92 -15.31 23.77
C CYS A 133 -18.06 -16.15 23.19
N ARG A 134 -19.25 -15.57 23.08
CA ARG A 134 -20.45 -16.25 22.59
C ARG A 134 -20.75 -15.91 21.13
N GLU A 135 -20.09 -14.89 20.57
CA GLU A 135 -20.17 -14.54 19.16
C GLU A 135 -19.40 -15.55 18.29
N ASP A 136 -19.87 -15.76 17.07
CA ASP A 136 -19.14 -16.56 16.08
C ASP A 136 -17.82 -15.84 15.73
N LEU A 137 -16.70 -16.51 15.97
CA LEU A 137 -15.36 -15.98 15.72
C LEU A 137 -15.20 -15.43 14.29
N LYS A 138 -15.83 -16.08 13.30
CA LYS A 138 -15.79 -15.63 11.92
C LYS A 138 -16.55 -14.31 11.73
N GLU A 139 -17.70 -14.17 12.39
CA GLU A 139 -18.52 -12.95 12.33
C GLU A 139 -17.80 -11.77 13.01
N SER A 140 -17.27 -11.97 14.22
CA SER A 140 -16.54 -10.93 14.95
C SER A 140 -15.27 -10.49 14.19
N LEU A 141 -14.50 -11.43 13.64
CA LEU A 141 -13.34 -11.10 12.79
C LEU A 141 -13.76 -10.35 11.51
N SER A 142 -14.87 -10.73 10.87
CA SER A 142 -15.40 -10.03 9.70
C SER A 142 -15.82 -8.61 10.02
N ASN A 143 -16.35 -8.35 11.22
CA ASN A 143 -16.76 -7.02 11.65
C ASN A 143 -15.56 -6.09 11.90
N ILE A 144 -14.46 -6.63 12.43
CA ILE A 144 -13.23 -5.87 12.67
C ILE A 144 -12.49 -5.60 11.37
N LEU A 145 -12.48 -6.56 10.45
CA LEU A 145 -11.79 -6.47 9.16
C LEU A 145 -12.69 -6.00 8.02
N ASN A 146 -13.89 -5.50 8.31
CA ASN A 146 -14.90 -5.22 7.29
C ASN A 146 -14.39 -4.30 6.16
N ASP A 147 -13.65 -3.25 6.52
CA ASP A 147 -13.07 -2.36 5.52
C ASP A 147 -11.95 -3.06 4.74
N PHE A 148 -11.07 -3.83 5.39
CA PHE A 148 -10.05 -4.64 4.72
C PHE A 148 -10.65 -5.65 3.72
N ILE A 149 -11.73 -6.33 4.10
CA ILE A 149 -12.40 -7.35 3.29
C ILE A 149 -13.05 -6.73 2.05
N ASN A 150 -13.76 -5.61 2.22
CA ASN A 150 -14.53 -4.99 1.15
C ASN A 150 -13.69 -4.06 0.26
N ARG A 151 -12.61 -3.50 0.80
CA ARG A 151 -11.79 -2.46 0.13
C ARG A 151 -10.32 -2.86 0.02
N THR A 152 -10.03 -4.15 -0.09
CA THR A 152 -8.66 -4.70 -0.18
C THR A 152 -7.80 -4.00 -1.24
N ASN A 153 -8.41 -3.62 -2.36
CA ASN A 153 -7.78 -2.88 -3.45
C ASN A 153 -7.16 -1.54 -3.02
N TYR A 154 -7.80 -0.81 -2.08
CA TYR A 154 -7.27 0.45 -1.55
C TYR A 154 -6.04 0.25 -0.66
N PHE A 155 -6.04 -0.81 0.14
CA PHE A 155 -4.93 -1.13 1.04
C PHE A 155 -3.70 -1.63 0.27
N LEU A 156 -3.92 -2.37 -0.81
CA LEU A 156 -2.83 -2.92 -1.64
C LEU A 156 -2.40 -1.99 -2.78
N GLU A 157 -3.14 -0.90 -3.05
CA GLU A 157 -2.95 -0.01 -4.20
C GLU A 157 -2.93 -0.77 -5.53
N VAL A 158 -3.97 -1.59 -5.74
CA VAL A 158 -4.14 -2.38 -6.97
C VAL A 158 -5.48 -2.06 -7.62
N ASP A 159 -5.53 -2.11 -8.95
CA ASP A 159 -6.76 -1.83 -9.70
C ASP A 159 -7.70 -3.06 -9.76
N LYS A 160 -7.30 -4.17 -9.15
CA LYS A 160 -8.08 -5.42 -9.09
C LYS A 160 -9.24 -5.30 -8.11
N LEU A 161 -10.34 -5.98 -8.43
CA LEU A 161 -11.56 -6.02 -7.61
C LEU A 161 -11.83 -7.42 -7.03
N ASN A 162 -11.32 -8.46 -7.69
CA ASN A 162 -11.49 -9.85 -7.30
C ASN A 162 -10.33 -10.26 -6.38
N PHE A 163 -10.67 -10.71 -5.18
CA PHE A 163 -9.69 -11.13 -4.19
C PHE A 163 -10.11 -12.42 -3.52
N THR A 164 -9.11 -13.21 -3.12
CA THR A 164 -9.28 -14.15 -2.01
C THR A 164 -8.54 -13.58 -0.80
N ASN A 165 -9.26 -13.24 0.27
CA ASN A 165 -8.70 -12.69 1.49
C ASN A 165 -9.22 -13.42 2.73
N GLY A 166 -8.41 -13.41 3.77
CA GLY A 166 -8.72 -14.15 4.98
C GLY A 166 -7.66 -14.00 6.05
N VAL A 167 -7.92 -14.69 7.14
CA VAL A 167 -7.04 -14.77 8.30
C VAL A 167 -6.76 -16.24 8.59
N TYR A 168 -5.49 -16.58 8.71
CA TYR A 168 -5.04 -17.91 9.09
C TYR A 168 -4.44 -17.82 10.50
N LEU A 169 -5.05 -18.49 11.47
CA LEU A 169 -4.64 -18.49 12.87
C LEU A 169 -4.11 -19.85 13.29
N ASN A 170 -2.98 -19.85 13.99
CA ASN A 170 -2.44 -20.99 14.69
C ASN A 170 -2.86 -20.94 16.16
N ASP A 171 -3.11 -22.12 16.72
CA ASP A 171 -3.30 -22.33 18.16
C ASP A 171 -4.38 -21.43 18.78
N ILE A 172 -5.44 -21.11 18.02
CA ILE A 172 -6.56 -20.35 18.57
C ILE A 172 -7.41 -21.24 19.46
N LEU A 173 -7.71 -20.75 20.67
CA LEU A 173 -8.61 -21.38 21.61
C LEU A 173 -10.04 -21.37 21.08
N THR A 174 -10.61 -22.56 20.92
CA THR A 174 -12.03 -22.75 20.58
C THR A 174 -12.67 -23.78 21.49
N PHE A 175 -13.99 -23.68 21.67
CA PHE A 175 -14.76 -24.67 22.43
C PHE A 175 -15.35 -25.71 21.50
N THR A 176 -14.80 -26.92 21.51
CA THR A 176 -15.44 -28.11 20.96
C THR A 176 -15.93 -28.97 22.12
N GLU A 177 -17.24 -29.24 22.17
CA GLU A 177 -17.85 -30.16 23.16
C GLU A 177 -17.47 -29.86 24.64
N ASN A 178 -17.47 -28.58 25.02
CA ASN A 178 -17.15 -28.07 26.38
C ASN A 178 -15.70 -28.19 26.84
N ASN A 179 -14.76 -28.60 25.98
CA ASN A 179 -13.33 -28.54 26.27
C ASN A 179 -12.66 -27.49 25.38
N PRO A 180 -11.80 -26.62 25.95
CA PRO A 180 -10.98 -25.76 25.12
C PRO A 180 -9.99 -26.62 24.33
N SER A 181 -10.03 -26.48 23.02
CA SER A 181 -9.03 -27.04 22.11
C SER A 181 -8.36 -25.90 21.37
N GLU A 182 -7.03 -25.93 21.36
CA GLU A 182 -6.25 -25.15 20.42
C GLU A 182 -6.37 -25.80 19.04
N SER A 183 -6.63 -24.99 18.02
CA SER A 183 -6.76 -25.48 16.65
C SER A 183 -6.17 -24.48 15.67
N VAL A 184 -5.69 -24.99 14.55
CA VAL A 184 -5.33 -24.17 13.39
C VAL A 184 -6.60 -23.92 12.60
N GLN A 185 -6.94 -22.66 12.36
CA GLN A 185 -8.15 -22.28 11.62
C GLN A 185 -7.87 -21.25 10.55
N ASN A 186 -8.50 -21.44 9.39
CA ASN A 186 -8.49 -20.49 8.29
C ASN A 186 -9.88 -19.88 8.09
N PHE A 187 -9.97 -18.57 8.29
CA PHE A 187 -11.17 -17.77 8.07
C PHE A 187 -11.09 -17.09 6.72
N ASN A 188 -11.77 -17.66 5.72
CA ASN A 188 -11.97 -17.01 4.43
C ASN A 188 -13.14 -16.02 4.54
N PHE A 189 -12.91 -14.74 4.20
CA PHE A 189 -13.96 -13.72 4.21
C PHE A 189 -14.46 -13.41 2.80
N LYS A 190 -13.54 -13.29 1.84
CA LYS A 190 -13.83 -13.10 0.43
C LYS A 190 -13.05 -14.12 -0.38
N ASP A 191 -13.68 -14.80 -1.33
CA ASP A 191 -13.05 -15.84 -2.14
C ASP A 191 -13.50 -15.81 -3.60
N ASP A 192 -13.29 -14.67 -4.27
CA ASP A 192 -13.71 -14.52 -5.66
C ASP A 192 -12.88 -15.39 -6.63
N LEU A 193 -11.70 -15.85 -6.19
CA LEU A 193 -10.76 -16.65 -6.98
C LEU A 193 -10.84 -18.16 -6.69
N ASN A 194 -11.70 -18.59 -5.76
CA ASN A 194 -11.85 -19.97 -5.32
C ASN A 194 -10.54 -20.60 -4.81
N PHE A 195 -9.76 -19.83 -4.03
CA PHE A 195 -8.50 -20.28 -3.42
C PHE A 195 -8.65 -20.78 -1.99
N SER A 196 -9.83 -20.63 -1.38
CA SER A 196 -10.13 -21.20 -0.06
C SER A 196 -9.83 -22.70 0.04
N LYS A 197 -10.04 -23.46 -1.05
CA LYS A 197 -9.76 -24.90 -1.14
C LYS A 197 -8.31 -25.28 -0.86
N TYR A 198 -7.35 -24.36 -1.08
CA TYR A 198 -5.93 -24.65 -0.85
C TYR A 198 -5.51 -24.56 0.62
N PHE A 199 -6.36 -24.01 1.50
CA PHE A 199 -6.08 -23.87 2.92
C PHE A 199 -6.60 -25.03 3.79
N GLY A 200 -7.42 -25.93 3.23
CA GLY A 200 -7.93 -27.12 3.93
C GLY A 200 -6.94 -28.29 3.97
N ASP A 201 -7.31 -29.33 4.73
CA ASP A 201 -6.56 -30.59 4.80
C ASP A 201 -6.48 -31.27 3.41
N PHE A 202 -5.41 -32.02 3.19
CA PHE A 202 -5.01 -32.58 1.89
C PHE A 202 -6.15 -33.25 1.09
N GLU A 203 -6.73 -32.54 0.13
CA GLU A 203 -7.58 -33.15 -0.89
C GLU A 203 -6.72 -33.95 -1.89
N TYR A 204 -7.08 -35.22 -2.08
CA TYR A 204 -6.40 -36.15 -2.98
C TYR A 204 -6.55 -35.79 -4.48
N ASP A 205 -7.45 -34.86 -4.81
CA ASP A 205 -7.85 -34.53 -6.20
C ASP A 205 -7.06 -33.38 -6.85
N PHE A 206 -6.06 -32.78 -6.18
CA PHE A 206 -5.26 -31.74 -6.80
C PHE A 206 -4.34 -32.28 -7.92
N ASN A 207 -4.34 -31.58 -9.05
CA ASN A 207 -3.37 -31.82 -10.12
C ASN A 207 -1.95 -31.40 -9.66
N SER A 208 -0.91 -31.75 -10.44
CA SER A 208 0.48 -31.45 -10.06
C SER A 208 0.76 -29.96 -9.87
N LYS A 209 0.20 -29.10 -10.74
CA LYS A 209 0.36 -27.63 -10.65
C LYS A 209 -0.35 -27.05 -9.43
N GLU A 210 -1.53 -27.57 -9.09
CA GLU A 210 -2.28 -27.17 -7.90
C GLU A 210 -1.58 -27.59 -6.61
N LYS A 211 -0.94 -28.77 -6.59
CA LYS A 211 -0.11 -29.22 -5.46
C LYS A 211 1.10 -28.30 -5.27
N GLU A 212 1.77 -27.91 -6.36
CA GLU A 212 2.89 -26.97 -6.33
C GLU A 212 2.45 -25.59 -5.84
N PHE A 213 1.33 -25.07 -6.35
CA PHE A 213 0.75 -23.80 -5.91
C PHE A 213 0.40 -23.82 -4.42
N LYS A 214 -0.30 -24.86 -3.95
CA LYS A 214 -0.62 -25.06 -2.53
C LYS A 214 0.64 -25.11 -1.68
N PHE A 215 1.64 -25.88 -2.10
CA PHE A 215 2.92 -25.97 -1.37
C PHE A 215 3.57 -24.60 -1.22
N HIS A 216 3.62 -23.81 -2.29
CA HIS A 216 4.19 -22.46 -2.24
C HIS A 216 3.38 -21.48 -1.41
N LEU A 217 2.05 -21.57 -1.44
CA LEU A 217 1.15 -20.75 -0.60
C LEU A 217 1.36 -21.06 0.88
N ILE A 218 1.30 -22.33 1.27
CA ILE A 218 1.53 -22.75 2.66
C ILE A 218 2.96 -22.41 3.11
N SER A 219 3.96 -22.61 2.25
CA SER A 219 5.34 -22.22 2.56
C SER A 219 5.47 -20.72 2.81
N ALA A 220 4.77 -19.88 2.05
CA ALA A 220 4.77 -18.44 2.27
C ALA A 220 4.10 -18.07 3.60
N ILE A 221 2.98 -18.72 3.95
CA ILE A 221 2.35 -18.54 5.27
C ILE A 221 3.33 -18.92 6.40
N SER A 222 3.95 -20.11 6.30
CA SER A 222 4.93 -20.57 7.29
C SER A 222 6.14 -19.65 7.38
N GLU A 223 6.66 -19.15 6.25
CA GLU A 223 7.76 -18.19 6.24
C GLU A 223 7.37 -16.89 6.96
N SER A 224 6.16 -16.38 6.70
CA SER A 224 5.67 -15.14 7.34
C SER A 224 5.57 -15.30 8.86
N ILE A 225 5.09 -16.45 9.33
CA ILE A 225 4.97 -16.76 10.75
C ILE A 225 6.34 -16.97 11.38
N LEU A 226 7.17 -17.86 10.83
CA LEU A 226 8.47 -18.23 11.43
C LEU A 226 9.45 -17.06 11.50
N PHE A 227 9.44 -16.18 10.51
CA PHE A 227 10.36 -15.04 10.44
C PHE A 227 9.71 -13.71 10.79
N SER A 228 8.44 -13.70 11.22
CA SER A 228 7.66 -12.49 11.51
C SER A 228 7.79 -11.44 10.40
N LYS A 229 7.65 -11.88 9.14
CA LYS A 229 7.96 -11.09 7.96
C LYS A 229 6.76 -10.91 7.06
N TYR A 230 6.59 -9.68 6.57
CA TYR A 230 5.70 -9.38 5.46
C TYR A 230 6.19 -10.03 4.16
N ILE A 231 5.30 -10.75 3.48
CA ILE A 231 5.61 -11.44 2.24
C ILE A 231 4.73 -10.90 1.13
N CYS A 232 5.40 -10.52 0.05
CA CYS A 232 4.80 -10.24 -1.25
C CYS A 232 5.44 -11.18 -2.25
N LYS A 233 4.67 -12.13 -2.79
CA LYS A 233 5.20 -13.14 -3.71
C LYS A 233 4.25 -13.37 -4.87
N GLN A 234 4.83 -13.59 -6.05
CA GLN A 234 4.08 -13.99 -7.23
C GLN A 234 4.12 -15.51 -7.37
N LEU A 235 2.97 -16.13 -7.60
CA LEU A 235 2.81 -17.55 -7.90
C LEU A 235 2.02 -17.72 -9.19
N ARG A 236 2.32 -18.78 -9.94
CA ARG A 236 1.65 -19.08 -11.20
C ARG A 236 0.78 -20.32 -11.06
N LEU A 237 -0.44 -20.26 -11.57
CA LEU A 237 -1.36 -21.40 -11.65
C LEU A 237 -2.14 -21.34 -12.96
N ASN A 238 -2.15 -22.43 -13.73
CA ASN A 238 -2.88 -22.54 -15.00
C ASN A 238 -2.62 -21.37 -15.97
N ASP A 239 -1.35 -20.99 -16.13
CA ASP A 239 -0.87 -19.90 -17.01
C ASP A 239 -1.35 -18.48 -16.64
N LYS A 240 -1.89 -18.33 -15.42
CA LYS A 240 -2.17 -17.04 -14.80
C LYS A 240 -1.20 -16.79 -13.66
N ASP A 241 -0.77 -15.55 -13.54
CA ASP A 241 0.06 -15.07 -12.44
C ASP A 241 -0.81 -14.46 -11.35
N TYR A 242 -0.50 -14.78 -10.11
CA TYR A 242 -1.20 -14.31 -8.92
C TYR A 242 -0.20 -13.69 -7.95
N SER A 243 -0.53 -12.52 -7.42
CA SER A 243 0.22 -11.90 -6.34
C SER A 243 -0.43 -12.28 -5.01
N ILE A 244 0.42 -12.69 -4.07
CA ILE A 244 0.05 -13.09 -2.72
C ILE A 244 0.71 -12.12 -1.74
N VAL A 245 -0.11 -11.57 -0.87
CA VAL A 245 0.25 -10.65 0.19
C VAL A 245 -0.04 -11.31 1.52
N ILE A 246 0.97 -11.42 2.39
CA ILE A 246 0.85 -12.04 3.70
C ILE A 246 1.50 -11.13 4.73
N SER A 247 0.75 -10.81 5.78
CA SER A 247 1.23 -10.02 6.91
C SER A 247 1.07 -10.81 8.20
N PRO A 248 2.14 -10.95 9.02
CA PRO A 248 2.07 -11.70 10.27
C PRO A 248 1.21 -10.96 11.31
N ILE A 249 0.39 -11.72 12.03
CA ILE A 249 -0.35 -11.24 13.20
C ILE A 249 0.56 -11.42 14.41
N PRO A 250 1.12 -10.33 14.97
CA PRO A 250 2.06 -10.44 16.07
C PRO A 250 1.37 -11.02 17.31
N ASN A 251 2.17 -11.55 18.22
CA ASN A 251 1.70 -11.93 19.54
C ASN A 251 1.86 -10.74 20.50
N ILE A 252 1.15 -10.75 21.63
CA ILE A 252 1.29 -9.71 22.67
C ILE A 252 2.64 -9.80 23.37
N CYS A 253 3.21 -11.01 23.48
CA CYS A 253 4.56 -11.18 23.99
C CYS A 253 5.60 -10.90 22.90
N ASP A 254 6.51 -9.97 23.18
CA ASP A 254 7.57 -9.49 22.26
C ASP A 254 8.52 -10.60 21.75
N SER A 255 8.59 -11.74 22.43
CA SER A 255 9.47 -12.87 22.09
C SER A 255 8.74 -14.12 21.58
N CYS A 256 7.42 -14.04 21.42
CA CYS A 256 6.63 -15.16 20.93
C CYS A 256 6.50 -15.12 19.41
N PRO A 257 6.42 -16.28 18.74
CA PRO A 257 6.11 -16.31 17.33
C PRO A 257 4.74 -15.67 17.05
N PRO A 258 4.54 -15.05 15.87
CA PRO A 258 3.25 -14.62 15.38
C PRO A 258 2.18 -15.72 15.52
N ARG A 259 0.97 -15.34 15.92
CA ARG A 259 -0.16 -16.26 16.10
C ARG A 259 -0.87 -16.62 14.80
N GLY A 260 -0.52 -15.99 13.70
CA GLY A 260 -1.19 -16.21 12.42
C GLY A 260 -0.77 -15.19 11.38
N VAL A 261 -1.54 -15.12 10.30
CA VAL A 261 -1.35 -14.15 9.22
C VAL A 261 -2.68 -13.63 8.70
N ILE A 262 -2.69 -12.38 8.26
CA ILE A 262 -3.68 -11.87 7.31
C ILE A 262 -3.13 -12.13 5.91
N TYR A 263 -3.96 -12.63 4.99
CA TYR A 263 -3.57 -12.79 3.60
C TYR A 263 -4.56 -12.16 2.62
N ALA A 264 -4.05 -11.79 1.46
CA ALA A 264 -4.82 -11.39 0.29
C ALA A 264 -4.14 -11.92 -0.98
N ILE A 265 -4.95 -12.45 -1.89
CA ILE A 265 -4.51 -13.01 -3.17
C ILE A 265 -5.31 -12.33 -4.29
N TYR A 266 -4.62 -11.92 -5.36
CA TYR A 266 -5.23 -11.31 -6.54
C TYR A 266 -4.51 -11.71 -7.82
N GLU A 267 -5.20 -11.65 -8.96
CA GLU A 267 -4.63 -11.93 -10.28
C GLU A 267 -3.76 -10.76 -10.77
N GLY A 268 -2.51 -11.03 -11.13
CA GLY A 268 -1.56 -10.06 -11.65
C GLY A 268 -0.12 -10.27 -11.17
N THR A 269 0.78 -9.50 -11.76
CA THR A 269 2.21 -9.41 -11.40
C THR A 269 2.56 -8.06 -10.78
N GLU A 270 1.55 -7.36 -10.26
CA GLU A 270 1.76 -6.06 -9.62
C GLU A 270 2.63 -6.25 -8.37
N ASN A 271 3.68 -5.44 -8.26
CA ASN A 271 4.53 -5.42 -7.07
C ASN A 271 3.73 -4.81 -5.92
N CYS A 272 3.83 -5.41 -4.74
CA CYS A 272 3.17 -4.85 -3.57
C CYS A 272 3.69 -3.45 -3.28
N ASN A 273 2.76 -2.57 -2.91
CA ASN A 273 3.06 -1.20 -2.58
C ASN A 273 4.03 -1.09 -1.40
N CYS A 274 4.87 -0.05 -1.38
CA CYS A 274 5.88 0.16 -0.35
C CYS A 274 5.30 0.38 1.05
N ASP A 275 4.05 0.82 1.17
CA ASP A 275 3.38 1.08 2.44
C ASP A 275 2.37 0.01 2.88
N SER A 276 2.03 -0.93 1.99
CA SER A 276 1.08 -2.02 2.25
C SER A 276 1.44 -2.83 3.50
N ASN A 277 2.74 -3.07 3.72
CA ASN A 277 3.26 -3.71 4.93
C ASN A 277 2.83 -2.98 6.20
N LYS A 278 3.08 -1.66 6.29
CA LYS A 278 2.74 -0.86 7.49
C LYS A 278 1.24 -0.78 7.72
N ILE A 279 0.47 -0.68 6.64
CA ILE A 279 -0.99 -0.60 6.69
C ILE A 279 -1.58 -1.92 7.23
N LEU A 280 -1.08 -3.05 6.75
CA LEU A 280 -1.52 -4.37 7.20
C LEU A 280 -1.02 -4.67 8.61
N GLU A 281 0.17 -4.19 9.00
CA GLU A 281 0.68 -4.29 10.36
C GLU A 281 -0.30 -3.68 11.38
N ILE A 282 -0.95 -2.55 11.05
CA ILE A 282 -1.97 -1.93 11.91
C ILE A 282 -3.16 -2.88 12.11
N HIS A 283 -3.69 -3.46 11.04
CA HIS A 283 -4.80 -4.42 11.12
C HIS A 283 -4.39 -5.67 11.90
N CYS A 284 -3.18 -6.18 11.67
CA CYS A 284 -2.61 -7.28 12.43
C CYS A 284 -2.56 -6.98 13.94
N ARG A 285 -2.13 -5.78 14.35
CA ARG A 285 -2.13 -5.36 15.77
C ARG A 285 -3.54 -5.25 16.35
N LEU A 286 -4.51 -4.79 15.58
CA LEU A 286 -5.92 -4.77 16.00
C LEU A 286 -6.44 -6.19 16.26
N LEU A 287 -6.11 -7.14 15.37
CA LEU A 287 -6.44 -8.55 15.56
C LEU A 287 -5.75 -9.15 16.78
N THR A 288 -4.47 -8.86 17.01
CA THR A 288 -3.75 -9.32 18.21
C THR A 288 -4.49 -8.91 19.50
N ASN A 289 -4.90 -7.64 19.58
CA ASN A 289 -5.65 -7.14 20.73
C ASN A 289 -7.01 -7.82 20.88
N TRP A 290 -7.72 -8.04 19.77
CA TRP A 290 -9.01 -8.73 19.79
C TRP A 290 -8.87 -10.19 20.22
N ILE A 291 -7.95 -10.95 19.61
CA ILE A 291 -7.69 -12.36 19.90
C ILE A 291 -7.38 -12.54 21.38
N SER A 292 -6.52 -11.68 21.95
CA SER A 292 -6.21 -11.76 23.38
C SER A 292 -7.44 -11.54 24.26
N LYS A 293 -8.24 -10.52 23.97
CA LYS A 293 -9.45 -10.26 24.77
C LYS A 293 -10.48 -11.39 24.65
N TYR A 294 -10.61 -11.96 23.45
CA TYR A 294 -11.44 -13.13 23.21
C TYR A 294 -10.96 -14.32 24.07
N GLU A 295 -9.68 -14.67 24.00
CA GLU A 295 -9.10 -15.76 24.80
C GLU A 295 -9.18 -15.53 26.31
N ASP A 296 -8.92 -14.31 26.77
CA ASP A 296 -9.05 -13.92 28.18
C ASP A 296 -10.49 -14.11 28.68
N CYS A 297 -11.47 -13.72 27.85
CA CYS A 297 -12.88 -13.93 28.13
C CYS A 297 -13.19 -15.45 28.20
N LEU A 298 -12.68 -16.28 27.28
CA LEU A 298 -12.92 -17.73 27.30
C LEU A 298 -12.34 -18.37 28.56
N TYR A 299 -11.16 -17.92 28.97
CA TYR A 299 -10.49 -18.39 30.18
C TYR A 299 -11.27 -18.01 31.45
N ASN A 300 -11.76 -16.77 31.52
CA ASN A 300 -12.54 -16.28 32.66
C ASN A 300 -13.89 -16.99 32.79
N ASP A 301 -14.59 -17.24 31.68
CA ASP A 301 -15.86 -17.98 31.70
C ASP A 301 -15.65 -19.42 32.19
N LYS A 302 -14.56 -20.06 31.77
CA LYS A 302 -14.19 -21.38 32.30
C LYS A 302 -13.88 -21.37 33.79
N LEU A 303 -13.17 -20.36 34.30
CA LEU A 303 -12.91 -20.21 35.73
C LEU A 303 -14.22 -20.02 36.53
N LYS A 304 -15.19 -19.27 36.00
CA LYS A 304 -16.52 -19.11 36.61
C LYS A 304 -17.28 -20.45 36.66
N GLU A 305 -17.26 -21.24 35.58
CA GLU A 305 -17.88 -22.58 35.56
C GLU A 305 -17.25 -23.55 36.58
N LEU A 306 -15.93 -23.55 36.68
CA LEU A 306 -15.18 -24.32 37.68
C LEU A 306 -15.51 -23.87 39.11
N GLY A 307 -15.61 -22.57 39.38
CA GLY A 307 -16.02 -22.04 40.67
C GLY A 307 -17.46 -22.42 41.06
N ASN A 308 -18.39 -22.34 40.10
CA ASN A 308 -19.80 -22.68 40.30
C ASN A 308 -20.03 -24.18 40.51
N SER A 309 -19.25 -25.05 39.86
CA SER A 309 -19.31 -26.50 40.07
C SER A 309 -18.81 -26.90 41.47
N VAL A 310 -17.77 -26.24 41.98
CA VAL A 310 -17.25 -26.43 43.35
C VAL A 310 -18.22 -25.93 44.41
N GLN A 311 -18.94 -24.82 44.16
CA GLN A 311 -20.01 -24.36 45.06
C GLN A 311 -21.19 -25.33 45.07
N LYS A 312 -21.62 -25.85 43.91
CA LYS A 312 -22.68 -26.87 43.82
C LYS A 312 -22.34 -28.14 44.60
N SER A 313 -21.11 -28.66 44.45
CA SER A 313 -20.67 -29.84 45.21
C SER A 313 -20.62 -29.60 46.72
N ASN A 314 -20.28 -28.38 47.15
CA ASN A 314 -20.28 -28.01 48.57
C ASN A 314 -21.70 -27.84 49.14
N SER A 315 -22.65 -27.31 48.36
CA SER A 315 -24.06 -27.23 48.76
C SER A 315 -24.76 -28.60 48.80
N GLU A 316 -24.42 -29.52 47.89
CA GLU A 316 -24.94 -30.90 47.90
C GLU A 316 -24.35 -31.71 49.07
N HIS A 317 -23.09 -31.48 49.45
CA HIS A 317 -22.51 -32.09 50.64
C HIS A 317 -23.04 -31.53 51.96
N GLN A 318 -23.50 -30.28 52.01
CA GLN A 318 -24.15 -29.72 53.20
C GLN A 318 -25.59 -30.24 53.38
N HIS A 319 -26.36 -30.43 52.31
CA HIS A 319 -27.71 -31.00 52.42
C HIS A 319 -27.73 -32.50 52.78
N LYS A 320 -26.64 -33.24 52.56
CA LYS A 320 -26.56 -34.66 52.92
C LYS A 320 -26.22 -34.91 54.40
N LYS A 321 -25.80 -33.88 55.16
CA LYS A 321 -25.47 -34.00 56.59
C LYS A 321 -26.64 -33.69 57.54
N THR A 322 -27.79 -33.22 57.04
CA THR A 322 -28.91 -32.74 57.88
C THR A 322 -30.08 -33.72 57.97
N ASN A 323 -29.84 -35.04 57.94
CA ASN A 323 -30.90 -36.06 58.06
C ASN A 323 -30.51 -37.30 58.91
N ILE A 324 -29.65 -37.16 59.92
CA ILE A 324 -29.42 -38.26 60.88
C ILE A 324 -29.37 -37.71 62.31
N THR A 325 -30.56 -37.59 62.92
CA THR A 325 -30.95 -37.60 64.35
C THR A 325 -32.30 -36.84 64.37
N GLU A 326 -33.44 -37.41 64.75
CA GLU A 326 -33.75 -38.19 65.94
C GLU A 326 -34.90 -39.17 65.62
N ASN A 327 -34.81 -40.40 66.12
CA ASN A 327 -35.98 -41.27 66.28
C ASN A 327 -35.99 -41.70 67.75
N PRO A 328 -36.88 -41.17 68.62
CA PRO A 328 -37.09 -41.72 69.94
C PRO A 328 -38.19 -42.77 69.85
N GLU A 329 -37.81 -44.05 69.88
CA GLU A 329 -38.79 -45.13 70.08
C GLU A 329 -38.98 -45.43 71.58
N ASN A 330 -40.27 -45.50 71.91
CA ASN A 330 -40.95 -45.90 73.14
C ASN A 330 -40.32 -47.00 73.99
#